data_AF-X1R768-F1
#
_entry.id   AF-X1R768-F1
#
_cell.length_a   1.000
_cell.length_b   1.000
_cell.length_c   1.000
_cell.angle_alpha   90.00
_cell.angle_beta   90.00
_cell.angle_gamma   90.00
#
_symmetry.space_group_name_H-M   'P 1'
#
loop_
_entity.id
_entity.type
_entity.pdbx_description
1 polymer ?
#
loop_
_entity_poly.entity_id
_entity_poly.type
_entity_poly.pdbx_seq_one_letter_code
_entity_poly.pdbx_strand_id
1 'polypeptide(L)'
;RQTPEQIVETAIQEDVDVIGLSILSGAHTHLFPKVMKLLKENNIEDIIVMGGGVFPEEDIPELKKIGIAEIFTPGADTRDIIKFIKEKVK
;
A
#
# COMPACT_ATOMS: atom_id res chain seq x y z
N ARG A 1 -0.66 13.32 -10.55
CA ARG A 1 -1.15 11.95 -10.25
C ARG A 1 -0.04 11.01 -10.66
N GLN A 2 0.55 10.27 -9.72
CA GLN A 2 1.55 9.24 -10.06
C GLN A 2 0.82 8.02 -10.64
N THR A 3 1.40 7.40 -11.67
CA THR A 3 0.90 6.11 -12.17
C THR A 3 1.47 4.97 -11.31
N PRO A 4 0.83 3.80 -11.27
CA PRO A 4 1.38 2.62 -10.59
C PRO A 4 2.81 2.28 -11.03
N GLU A 5 3.13 2.47 -12.31
CA GLU A 5 4.46 2.25 -12.87
C GLU A 5 5.48 3.21 -12.24
N GLN A 6 5.15 4.51 -12.14
CA GLN A 6 6.02 5.49 -11.49
C GLN A 6 6.23 5.18 -10.01
N ILE A 7 5.18 4.73 -9.30
CA ILE A 7 5.28 4.37 -7.88
C ILE A 7 6.27 3.22 -7.69
N VAL A 8 6.16 2.17 -8.50
CA VAL A 8 7.04 1.01 -8.41
C VAL A 8 8.47 1.36 -8.82
N GLU A 9 8.64 2.14 -9.90
CA GLU A 9 9.97 2.62 -10.31
C GLU A 9 10.67 3.44 -9.22
N THR A 10 9.95 4.36 -8.58
CA THR A 10 10.51 5.14 -7.46
C THR A 10 10.84 4.23 -6.27
N ALA A 11 9.97 3.27 -5.92
CA ALA A 11 10.24 2.35 -4.82
C ALA A 11 11.52 1.53 -5.05
N ILE A 12 11.79 1.14 -6.30
CA ILE A 12 13.02 0.46 -6.71
C ILE A 12 14.23 1.38 -6.60
N GLN A 13 14.13 2.58 -7.16
CA GLN A 13 15.24 3.53 -7.23
C GLN A 13 15.69 4.00 -5.84
N GLU A 14 14.75 4.15 -4.92
CA GLU A 14 14.99 4.65 -3.57
C GLU A 14 15.20 3.53 -2.54
N ASP A 15 15.11 2.25 -2.94
CA ASP A 15 15.31 1.07 -2.07
C ASP A 15 14.48 1.15 -0.77
N VAL A 16 13.16 1.35 -0.93
CA VAL A 16 12.27 1.63 0.20
C VAL A 16 11.76 0.37 0.90
N ASP A 17 11.69 0.40 2.23
CA ASP A 17 11.07 -0.70 3.00
C ASP A 17 9.53 -0.71 2.91
N VAL A 18 8.92 0.46 2.72
CA VAL A 18 7.46 0.65 2.83
C VAL A 18 6.92 1.59 1.75
N ILE A 19 5.82 1.20 1.10
CA ILE A 19 5.03 2.06 0.23
C ILE A 19 3.68 2.36 0.90
N GLY A 20 3.41 3.65 1.15
CA GLY A 20 2.09 4.13 1.60
C GLY A 20 1.25 4.66 0.45
N LEU A 21 0.19 3.94 0.07
CA LEU A 21 -0.76 4.36 -0.96
C LEU A 21 -1.94 5.09 -0.34
N SER A 22 -2.10 6.39 -0.63
CA SER A 22 -3.22 7.20 -0.15
C SER A 22 -4.25 7.49 -1.25
N ILE A 23 -5.50 7.04 -1.08
CA ILE A 23 -6.60 7.20 -2.03
C ILE A 23 -7.87 7.73 -1.35
N LEU A 24 -8.39 8.84 -1.88
CA LEU A 24 -9.70 9.39 -1.50
C LEU A 24 -10.73 9.33 -2.64
N SER A 25 -10.34 8.80 -3.80
CA SER A 25 -11.13 8.81 -5.04
C SER A 25 -11.92 7.52 -5.29
N GLY A 26 -11.85 6.53 -4.40
CA GLY A 26 -12.47 5.21 -4.59
C GLY A 26 -11.80 4.33 -5.65
N ALA A 27 -10.63 4.74 -6.17
CA ALA A 27 -9.91 4.00 -7.20
C ALA A 27 -9.01 2.86 -6.64
N HIS A 28 -9.15 2.51 -5.36
CA HIS A 28 -8.30 1.53 -4.67
C HIS A 28 -8.41 0.14 -5.27
N THR A 29 -9.61 -0.30 -5.66
CA THR A 29 -9.85 -1.62 -6.27
C THR A 29 -9.15 -1.80 -7.61
N HIS A 30 -8.70 -0.73 -8.27
CA HIS A 30 -7.92 -0.81 -9.51
C HIS A 30 -6.44 -0.50 -9.29
N LEU A 31 -6.12 0.54 -8.51
CA LEU A 31 -4.74 1.00 -8.36
C LEU A 31 -3.92 0.08 -7.47
N PHE A 32 -4.48 -0.44 -6.37
CA PHE A 32 -3.73 -1.27 -5.43
C PHE A 32 -3.34 -2.61 -6.06
N PRO A 33 -4.25 -3.37 -6.71
CA PRO A 33 -3.85 -4.59 -7.43
C PRO A 33 -2.80 -4.34 -8.51
N LYS A 34 -2.88 -3.19 -9.20
CA LYS A 34 -1.92 -2.86 -10.25
C LYS A 34 -0.52 -2.59 -9.69
N VAL A 35 -0.41 -1.88 -8.57
CA VAL A 35 0.89 -1.70 -7.86
C VAL A 35 1.44 -3.05 -7.39
N MET A 36 0.62 -3.87 -6.73
CA MET A 36 1.04 -5.19 -6.24
C MET A 36 1.52 -6.11 -7.38
N LYS A 37 0.82 -6.11 -8.52
CA LYS A 37 1.22 -6.87 -9.72
C LYS A 37 2.57 -6.42 -10.25
N LEU A 38 2.79 -5.11 -10.36
CA LEU A 38 4.03 -4.54 -10.88
C LEU A 38 5.21 -4.82 -9.93
N LEU A 39 5.03 -4.72 -8.62
CA LEU A 39 6.05 -5.11 -7.64
C LEU A 39 6.46 -6.58 -7.84
N LYS A 40 5.48 -7.47 -7.94
CA LYS A 40 5.72 -8.89 -8.22
C LYS A 40 6.42 -9.15 -9.55
N GLU A 41 6.04 -8.45 -10.62
CA GLU A 41 6.69 -8.56 -11.94
C GLU A 41 8.16 -8.13 -11.92
N ASN A 42 8.52 -7.21 -11.01
CA ASN A 42 9.90 -6.79 -10.79
C ASN A 42 10.65 -7.66 -9.77
N ASN A 43 10.04 -8.76 -9.29
CA ASN A 43 10.57 -9.65 -8.24
C ASN A 43 10.81 -8.94 -6.89
N ILE A 44 9.94 -8.00 -6.56
CA ILE A 44 10.01 -7.20 -5.33
C ILE A 44 8.80 -7.57 -4.48
N GLU A 45 9.01 -8.44 -3.50
CA GLU A 45 7.97 -8.98 -2.63
C GLU A 45 8.24 -8.67 -1.15
N ASP A 46 9.36 -8.03 -0.85
CA ASP A 46 9.83 -7.65 0.47
C ASP A 46 9.36 -6.26 0.91
N ILE A 47 9.03 -5.37 -0.03
CA ILE A 47 8.47 -4.04 0.26
C ILE A 47 7.06 -4.17 0.85
N ILE A 48 6.87 -3.57 2.02
CA ILE A 48 5.57 -3.55 2.70
C ILE A 48 4.68 -2.49 2.06
N VAL A 49 3.52 -2.89 1.52
CA VAL A 49 2.55 -1.95 0.96
C VAL A 49 1.40 -1.74 1.93
N MET A 50 1.11 -0.49 2.28
CA MET A 50 -0.01 -0.11 3.15
C MET A 50 -0.93 0.90 2.47
N GLY A 51 -2.22 0.85 2.82
CA GLY A 51 -3.26 1.73 2.29
C GLY A 51 -3.70 2.81 3.29
N GLY A 52 -4.04 3.98 2.78
CA GLY A 52 -4.65 5.06 3.55
C GLY A 52 -5.79 5.73 2.77
N GLY A 53 -6.84 6.13 3.46
CA GLY A 53 -7.97 6.84 2.85
C GLY A 53 -9.33 6.20 3.10
N VAL A 54 -10.30 6.43 2.22
CA VAL A 54 -11.69 6.00 2.41
C VAL A 54 -11.95 4.70 1.65
N PHE A 55 -12.25 3.62 2.39
CA PHE A 55 -12.51 2.29 1.84
C PHE A 55 -13.86 1.77 2.33
N PRO A 56 -14.66 1.15 1.45
CA PRO A 56 -15.74 0.26 1.89
C PRO A 56 -15.17 -0.90 2.71
N GLU A 57 -15.85 -1.27 3.81
CA GLU A 57 -15.40 -2.37 4.68
C GLU A 57 -15.31 -3.72 3.93
N GLU A 58 -16.15 -3.91 2.92
CA GLU A 58 -16.16 -5.10 2.06
C GLU A 58 -14.92 -5.25 1.15
N ASP A 59 -14.27 -4.13 0.81
CA ASP A 59 -13.10 -4.13 -0.07
C ASP A 59 -11.80 -4.45 0.70
N ILE A 60 -11.76 -4.15 2.00
CA ILE A 60 -10.57 -4.31 2.85
C ILE A 60 -10.05 -5.77 2.85
N PRO A 61 -10.90 -6.81 3.03
CA PRO A 61 -10.45 -8.19 2.97
C PRO A 61 -9.82 -8.57 1.62
N GLU A 62 -10.38 -8.12 0.50
CA GLU A 62 -9.84 -8.40 -0.83
C GLU A 62 -8.49 -7.69 -1.05
N LEU A 63 -8.37 -6.45 -0.59
CA LEU A 63 -7.10 -5.72 -0.62
C LEU A 63 -6.02 -6.39 0.25
N LYS A 64 -6.38 -6.93 1.42
CA LYS A 64 -5.43 -7.70 2.24
C LYS A 64 -5.00 -9.01 1.56
N LYS A 65 -5.90 -9.70 0.85
CA LYS A 65 -5.59 -10.95 0.12
C LYS A 65 -4.57 -10.75 -1.00
N ILE A 66 -4.55 -9.58 -1.63
CA ILE A 66 -3.57 -9.27 -2.70
C ILE A 66 -2.20 -8.80 -2.15
N GLY A 67 -2.02 -8.77 -0.83
CA GLY A 67 -0.74 -8.46 -0.18
C GLY A 67 -0.62 -7.05 0.39
N ILE A 68 -1.71 -6.29 0.49
CA ILE A 68 -1.71 -5.03 1.25
C ILE A 68 -1.63 -5.36 2.73
N ALA A 69 -0.59 -4.88 3.39
CA ALA A 69 -0.25 -5.28 4.74
C ALA A 69 -1.20 -4.70 5.79
N GLU A 70 -1.63 -3.44 5.62
CA GLU A 70 -2.65 -2.80 6.47
C GLU A 70 -3.34 -1.65 5.74
N ILE A 71 -4.57 -1.32 6.15
CA ILE A 71 -5.36 -0.20 5.63
C ILE A 71 -5.79 0.70 6.78
N PHE A 72 -5.45 1.99 6.69
CA PHE A 72 -5.80 3.01 7.66
C PHE A 72 -6.93 3.89 7.11
N THR A 73 -8.11 3.72 7.69
CA THR A 73 -9.33 4.49 7.35
C THR A 73 -9.36 5.84 8.08
N PRO A 74 -10.27 6.78 7.73
CA PRO A 74 -10.35 8.06 8.42
C PRO A 74 -10.55 7.86 9.93
N GLY A 75 -9.82 8.65 10.72
CA GLY A 75 -9.81 8.53 12.18
C GLY A 75 -8.72 7.61 12.74
N ALA A 76 -7.94 6.93 11.90
CA ALA A 76 -6.77 6.20 12.34
C ALA A 76 -5.77 7.10 13.09
N ASP A 77 -5.29 6.64 14.24
CA ASP A 77 -4.30 7.37 15.03
C ASP A 77 -2.92 7.23 14.39
N THR A 78 -2.21 8.35 14.25
CA THR A 78 -0.84 8.36 13.72
C THR A 78 0.09 7.45 14.53
N ARG A 79 -0.16 7.26 15.83
CA ARG A 79 0.61 6.36 16.69
C ARG A 79 0.47 4.90 16.27
N ASP A 80 -0.71 4.49 15.80
CA ASP A 80 -0.95 3.12 15.32
C ASP A 80 -0.22 2.89 13.99
N ILE A 81 -0.20 3.88 13.10
CA ILE A 81 0.57 3.84 11.85
C ILE A 81 2.07 3.70 12.15
N ILE A 82 2.60 4.55 13.04
CA ILE A 82 4.02 4.50 13.44
C ILE A 82 4.37 3.14 14.05
N LYS A 83 3.50 2.64 14.94
CA LYS A 83 3.70 1.34 15.59
C LYS A 83 3.74 0.22 14.55
N PHE A 84 2.78 0.21 13.62
CA PHE A 84 2.72 -0.79 12.55
C PHE A 84 4.00 -0.81 11.71
N ILE A 85 4.48 0.36 11.27
CA ILE A 85 5.71 0.45 10.47
C ILE A 85 6.90 -0.10 11.27
N LYS A 86 7.07 0.29 12.53
CA LYS A 86 8.16 -0.18 13.39
C LYS A 86 8.13 -1.68 13.68
N GLU A 87 6.95 -2.30 13.67
CA GLU A 87 6.81 -3.74 13.91
C GLU A 87 7.06 -4.58 12.64
N LYS A 88 6.89 -3.98 11.46
CA LYS A 88 7.00 -4.66 10.17
C LYS A 88 8.35 -4.48 9.49
N VAL A 89 8.93 -3.29 9.59
CA VAL A 89 10.29 -3.00 9.14
C VAL A 89 11.26 -3.53 10.19
N LYS A 90 12.26 -4.31 9.77
CA LYS A 90 13.25 -4.93 10.67
C LYS A 90 14.53 -4.11 10.75
#